data_AF-A8F722-F1
#
_entry.id   AF-A8F722-F1
#
_cell.length_a   1.000
_cell.length_b   1.000
_cell.length_c   1.000
_cell.angle_alpha   90.00
_cell.angle_beta   90.00
_cell.angle_gamma   90.00
#
_symmetry.space_group_name_H-M   'P 1'
#
loop_
_entity.id
_entity.type
_entity.pdbx_description
1 polymer ?
#
loop_
_entity_poly.entity_id
_entity_poly.type
_entity_poly.pdbx_seq_one_letter_code
_entity_poly.pdbx_strand_id
1 'polypeptide(L)'
;MEILKVSSGSNPNKVAGAIAGALSKADKVEIQAIGAGAVNQAVKAIAVARRFLNEGGKDIYMVPGFIEALIDNETRTGMSFKVFVTQKQS
;
A
#
# COMPACT_ATOMS: atom_id res chain seq x y z
N MET A 1 3.77 -6.33 10.93
CA MET A 1 3.50 -5.81 9.57
C MET A 1 2.97 -4.41 9.75
N GLU A 2 3.66 -3.42 9.22
CA GLU A 2 3.20 -2.03 9.30
C GLU A 2 1.94 -1.85 8.45
N ILE A 3 0.99 -1.04 8.95
CA ILE A 3 -0.28 -0.76 8.29
C ILE A 3 -0.31 0.73 7.91
N LEU A 4 -0.42 1.01 6.61
CA LEU A 4 -0.56 2.35 6.07
C LEU A 4 -2.03 2.61 5.71
N LYS A 5 -2.66 3.53 6.43
CA LYS A 5 -4.04 3.95 6.14
C LYS A 5 -4.02 5.06 5.09
N VAL A 6 -4.78 4.88 4.02
CA VAL A 6 -4.88 5.82 2.89
C VAL A 6 -6.29 6.38 2.83
N SER A 7 -6.39 7.68 2.57
CA SER A 7 -7.64 8.40 2.34
C SER A 7 -7.68 8.98 0.93
N SER A 8 -8.83 9.53 0.53
CA SER A 8 -8.98 10.22 -0.75
C SER A 8 -8.06 11.45 -0.88
N GLY A 9 -7.69 12.08 0.24
CA GLY A 9 -6.78 13.23 0.29
C GLY A 9 -5.29 12.85 0.36
N SER A 10 -4.95 11.57 0.48
CA SER A 10 -3.55 11.14 0.55
C SER A 10 -2.81 11.43 -0.75
N ASN A 11 -1.60 11.99 -0.66
CA ASN A 11 -0.73 12.19 -1.83
C ASN A 11 -0.03 10.88 -2.20
N PRO A 12 -0.19 10.33 -3.42
CA PRO A 12 0.37 9.05 -3.80
C PRO A 12 1.90 8.98 -3.68
N ASN A 13 2.62 10.08 -3.94
CA ASN A 13 4.08 10.12 -3.82
C ASN A 13 4.54 10.02 -2.36
N LYS A 14 3.81 10.67 -1.43
CA LYS A 14 4.10 10.56 0.01
C LYS A 14 3.84 9.14 0.52
N VAL A 15 2.72 8.54 0.12
CA VAL A 15 2.39 7.16 0.49
C VAL A 15 3.39 6.18 -0.12
N ALA A 16 3.84 6.40 -1.37
CA ALA A 16 4.88 5.59 -2.00
C ALA A 16 6.20 5.61 -1.23
N GLY A 17 6.61 6.79 -0.75
CA GLY A 17 7.79 6.92 0.13
C GLY A 17 7.62 6.14 1.44
N ALA A 18 6.42 6.19 2.04
CA ALA A 18 6.12 5.39 3.23
C ALA A 18 6.16 3.88 2.94
N ILE A 19 5.62 3.42 1.81
CA ILE A 19 5.69 2.02 1.37
C ILE A 19 7.15 1.59 1.23
N ALA A 20 7.98 2.35 0.51
CA ALA A 20 9.40 2.03 0.32
C ALA A 20 10.17 2.03 1.66
N GLY A 21 9.86 2.97 2.55
CA GLY A 21 10.44 3.05 3.90
C GLY A 21 10.03 1.90 4.82
N ALA A 22 8.80 1.40 4.69
CA ALA A 22 8.35 0.20 5.42
C ALA A 22 9.04 -1.06 4.87
N LEU A 23 9.12 -1.19 3.54
CA LEU A 23 9.75 -2.33 2.85
C LEU A 23 11.29 -2.34 2.93
N SER A 24 11.92 -1.27 3.44
CA SER A 24 13.35 -1.31 3.76
C SER A 24 13.64 -1.97 5.10
N LYS A 25 12.63 -2.06 5.98
CA LYS A 25 12.72 -2.63 7.34
C LYS A 25 12.05 -4.00 7.46
N ALA A 26 11.14 -4.32 6.56
CA ALA A 26 10.39 -5.57 6.51
C ALA A 26 10.19 -6.04 5.07
N ASP A 27 9.85 -7.32 4.91
CA ASP A 27 9.54 -7.93 3.61
C ASP A 27 8.13 -7.60 3.08
N LYS A 28 7.28 -7.02 3.93
CA LYS A 28 5.89 -6.71 3.61
C LYS A 28 5.32 -5.50 4.35
N VAL A 29 4.34 -4.85 3.73
CA VAL A 29 3.52 -3.76 4.29
C VAL A 29 2.08 -3.93 3.86
N GLU A 30 1.13 -3.55 4.71
CA GLU A 30 -0.29 -3.55 4.38
C GLU A 30 -0.80 -2.13 4.16
N ILE A 31 -1.53 -1.90 3.07
CA ILE A 31 -2.20 -0.63 2.78
C ILE A 31 -3.71 -0.85 2.94
N GLN A 32 -4.34 -0.03 3.77
CA GLN A 32 -5.78 -0.09 4.02
C GLN A 32 -6.45 1.18 3.50
N ALA A 33 -7.52 1.01 2.74
CA ALA A 33 -8.23 2.11 2.08
C ALA A 33 -9.74 1.87 2.09
N ILE A 34 -10.52 2.90 2.45
CA ILE A 34 -11.98 2.82 2.51
C ILE A 34 -12.56 3.89 1.58
N GLY A 35 -13.42 3.45 0.66
CA GLY A 35 -14.01 4.29 -0.39
C GLY A 35 -13.16 4.40 -1.66
N ALA A 36 -13.82 4.66 -2.80
CA ALA A 36 -13.20 4.63 -4.12
C ALA A 36 -12.00 5.59 -4.27
N GLY A 37 -12.10 6.79 -3.69
CA GLY A 37 -11.02 7.78 -3.72
C GLY A 37 -9.76 7.26 -3.01
N ALA A 38 -9.91 6.71 -1.81
CA ALA A 38 -8.79 6.15 -1.05
C ALA A 38 -8.15 4.95 -1.77
N VAL A 39 -8.96 4.08 -2.36
CA VAL A 39 -8.48 2.92 -3.13
C VAL A 39 -7.66 3.38 -4.34
N ASN A 40 -8.13 4.38 -5.08
CA ASN A 40 -7.39 4.96 -6.20
C ASN A 40 -6.03 5.51 -5.76
N GLN A 41 -5.98 6.24 -4.63
CA GLN A 41 -4.72 6.78 -4.10
C GLN A 41 -3.77 5.66 -3.63
N ALA A 42 -4.29 4.61 -3.02
CA ALA A 42 -3.50 3.45 -2.59
C ALA A 42 -2.86 2.74 -3.78
N VAL A 43 -3.63 2.45 -4.83
CA VAL A 43 -3.12 1.78 -6.04
C VAL A 43 -2.08 2.64 -6.76
N LYS A 44 -2.34 3.96 -6.91
CA LYS A 44 -1.35 4.89 -7.47
C LYS A 44 -0.05 4.91 -6.66
N ALA A 45 -0.14 4.91 -5.34
CA ALA A 45 1.03 4.90 -4.46
C ALA A 45 1.83 3.61 -4.61
N ILE A 46 1.17 2.45 -4.70
CA ILE A 46 1.82 1.15 -4.94
C ILE A 46 2.57 1.16 -6.28
N ALA A 47 1.95 1.69 -7.35
CA ALA A 47 2.60 1.81 -8.66
C ALA A 47 3.85 2.69 -8.62
N VAL A 48 3.78 3.84 -7.93
CA VAL A 48 4.93 4.74 -7.75
C VAL A 48 6.02 4.08 -6.90
N ALA A 49 5.65 3.39 -5.82
CA ALA A 49 6.59 2.67 -4.97
C ALA A 49 7.33 1.57 -5.75
N ARG A 50 6.62 0.83 -6.60
CA ARG A 50 7.22 -0.19 -7.49
C ARG A 50 8.28 0.42 -8.40
N ARG A 51 8.02 1.60 -8.98
CA ARG A 51 9.02 2.31 -9.80
C ARG A 51 10.27 2.64 -9.01
N PHE A 52 10.12 3.23 -7.82
CA PHE A 52 11.27 3.60 -6.96
C PHE A 52 12.07 2.39 -6.50
N LEU A 53 11.41 1.28 -6.16
CA LEU A 53 12.11 0.07 -5.71
C LEU A 53 12.83 -0.64 -6.87
N ASN A 54 12.26 -0.60 -8.08
CA ASN A 54 12.89 -1.19 -9.26
C ASN A 54 14.20 -0.49 -9.65
N GLU A 55 14.30 0.82 -9.44
CA GLU A 55 15.56 1.58 -9.59
C GLU A 55 16.65 1.08 -8.62
N GLY A 56 16.26 0.51 -7.48
CA GLY A 56 17.14 -0.12 -6.48
C GLY A 56 17.28 -1.64 -6.60
N GLY A 57 16.87 -2.24 -7.72
CA GLY A 57 17.01 -3.69 -7.97
C GLY A 57 16.01 -4.59 -7.24
N LYS A 58 14.97 -4.02 -6.62
CA LYS A 58 13.91 -4.74 -5.93
C LYS A 58 12.60 -4.58 -6.71
N ASP A 59 11.78 -5.62 -6.75
CA ASP A 59 10.43 -5.50 -7.29
C ASP A 59 9.39 -5.77 -6.19
N ILE A 60 8.12 -5.43 -6.45
CA ILE A 60 7.02 -5.69 -5.52
C ILE A 60 5.83 -6.31 -6.23
N TYR A 61 5.07 -7.11 -5.50
CA TYR A 61 3.73 -7.55 -5.89
C TYR A 61 2.72 -7.19 -4.80
N MET A 62 1.45 -7.07 -5.18
CA MET A 62 0.35 -6.83 -4.24
C MET A 62 -0.65 -7.98 -4.25
N VAL A 63 -1.20 -8.29 -3.08
CA VAL A 63 -2.32 -9.21 -2.91
C VAL A 63 -3.49 -8.42 -2.32
N PRO A 64 -4.55 -8.16 -3.11
CA PRO A 64 -5.73 -7.45 -2.62
C PRO A 64 -6.62 -8.36 -1.77
N GLY A 65 -7.36 -7.77 -0.84
CA GLY A 65 -8.39 -8.43 -0.04
C GLY A 65 -9.35 -7.41 0.56
N PHE A 66 -10.42 -7.90 1.18
CA PHE A 66 -11.34 -7.06 1.96
C PHE A 66 -10.90 -6.99 3.42
N ILE A 67 -11.24 -5.88 4.06
CA ILE A 67 -11.15 -5.69 5.51
C ILE A 67 -12.46 -5.10 6.03
N GLU A 68 -12.74 -5.37 7.30
CA GLU A 68 -13.73 -4.63 8.06
C GLU A 68 -13.01 -3.65 8.98
N ALA A 69 -13.45 -2.39 8.97
CA ALA A 69 -12.93 -1.35 9.84
C ALA A 69 -14.08 -0.66 10.56
N LEU A 70 -13.91 -0.46 11.88
CA LEU A 70 -14.85 0.31 12.67
C LEU A 70 -14.56 1.81 12.46
N ILE A 71 -15.53 2.53 11.91
CA ILE A 71 -15.50 3.99 11.69
C ILE A 71 -16.80 4.54 12.25
N ASP A 72 -16.72 5.49 13.18
CA ASP A 72 -17.91 6.14 13.76
C ASP A 72 -18.94 5.14 14.34
N ASN A 73 -18.46 4.08 15.00
CA ASN A 73 -19.26 2.92 15.47
C ASN A 73 -19.98 2.12 14.38
N GLU A 74 -19.75 2.41 13.10
CA GLU A 74 -20.21 1.60 11.98
C GLU A 74 -19.11 0.70 11.45
N THR A 75 -19.45 -0.54 11.14
CA THR A 75 -18.53 -1.43 10.41
C THR A 75 -18.57 -1.07 8.94
N ARG A 76 -17.41 -0.68 8.39
CA ARG A 76 -17.26 -0.37 6.97
C ARG A 76 -16.33 -1.36 6.30
N THR A 77 -16.76 -1.88 5.15
CA THR A 77 -15.91 -2.71 4.29
C THR A 77 -14.92 -1.83 3.53
N GLY A 78 -13.64 -2.13 3.67
CA GLY A 78 -12.54 -1.51 2.96
C GLY A 78 -11.75 -2.51 2.13
N MET A 79 -10.78 -1.98 1.38
CA MET A 79 -9.77 -2.76 0.68
C MET A 79 -8.48 -2.80 1.50
N SER A 80 -7.85 -3.96 1.54
CA SER A 80 -6.49 -4.17 2.00
C SER A 80 -5.63 -4.62 0.83
N PHE A 81 -4.43 -4.06 0.75
CA PHE A 81 -3.41 -4.44 -0.22
C PHE A 81 -2.16 -4.84 0.55
N LYS A 82 -1.89 -6.14 0.60
CA LYS A 82 -0.63 -6.65 1.18
C LYS A 82 0.43 -6.61 0.10
N VAL A 83 1.45 -5.79 0.31
CA VAL A 83 2.54 -5.58 -0.63
C VAL A 83 3.78 -6.26 -0.11
N PHE A 84 4.43 -7.03 -0.97
CA PHE A 84 5.61 -7.84 -0.64
C PHE A 84 6.76 -7.45 -1.55
N VAL A 85 7.97 -7.45 -0.99
CA VAL A 85 9.20 -7.27 -1.77
C VAL A 85 9.66 -8.61 -2.35
N THR A 86 10.14 -8.58 -3.59
CA THR A 86 10.82 -9.70 -4.25
C THR A 86 12.14 -9.24 -4.84
N GLN A 87 13.08 -10.17 -4.97
CA GLN A 87 14.29 -9.94 -5.75
C GLN A 87 13.93 -9.92 -7.23
N LYS A 88 14.57 -9.05 -8.01
CA LYS A 88 14.40 -9.02 -9.45
C LYS A 88 15.03 -10.31 -10.02
N GLN A 89 14.22 -11.18 -10.63
CA GLN A 89 14.77 -12.30 -11.39
C GLN A 89 15.50 -11.71 -12.60
N SER A 90 16.77 -12.07 -12.75
CA SER A 90 17.63 -11.64 -13.87
C SER A 90 17.25 -12.35 -15.16
#